data_AF-A0A174BIM7-F1
#
_entry.id   AF-A0A174BIM7-F1
#
_cell.length_a   1.000
_cell.length_b   1.000
_cell.length_c   1.000
_cell.angle_alpha   90.00
_cell.angle_beta   90.00
_cell.angle_gamma   90.00
#
_symmetry.space_group_name_H-M   'P 1'
#
loop_
_entity.id
_entity.type
_entity.pdbx_description
1 polymer ?
#
loop_
_entity_poly.entity_id
_entity_poly.type
_entity_poly.pdbx_seq_one_letter_code
_entity_poly.pdbx_strand_id
1 'polypeptide(L)'
;MYKTDKQRAAEGRPSYYTAPELDAACAAYFEDCDANDRQPTKPGLLLHLGVTEKEWKVWEAGEPGYTRHPAICQKALLEMRDRLEQRKDTAAIFLLKQKPYGGYTDRPEPDSVGGIKIHVSFGKDKPNSTK
;
A
#
# COMPACT_ATOMS: atom_id res chain seq x y z
N MET A 1 11.04 4.94 20.78
CA MET A 1 12.39 5.56 20.83
C MET A 1 13.15 5.09 19.59
N TYR A 2 13.64 5.99 18.74
CA TYR A 2 14.35 5.64 17.51
C TYR A 2 15.80 5.20 17.79
N LYS A 3 16.34 4.30 16.95
CA LYS A 3 17.67 3.67 17.12
C LYS A 3 18.85 4.67 17.01
N THR A 4 19.95 4.41 17.72
CA THR A 4 21.16 5.27 17.85
C THR A 4 22.27 4.95 16.84
N ASP A 5 23.17 5.91 16.57
CA ASP A 5 24.17 5.82 15.47
C ASP A 5 25.21 4.68 15.57
N LYS A 6 25.38 4.03 16.73
CA LYS A 6 26.17 2.79 16.87
C LYS A 6 25.39 1.51 16.54
N GLN A 7 24.06 1.52 16.70
CA GLN A 7 23.16 0.51 16.12
C GLN A 7 23.07 0.69 14.60
N ARG A 8 23.38 1.92 14.14
CA ARG A 8 23.44 2.30 12.73
C ARG A 8 24.76 2.03 12.04
N ALA A 9 25.89 2.12 12.73
CA ALA A 9 27.19 1.82 12.13
C ALA A 9 27.45 0.32 11.89
N ALA A 10 26.59 -0.58 12.38
CA ALA A 10 26.49 -1.96 11.92
C ALA A 10 25.64 -2.10 10.62
N GLU A 11 25.00 -1.03 10.14
CA GLU A 11 24.14 -0.93 8.94
C GLU A 11 24.96 -0.95 7.64
N GLY A 12 25.75 -2.00 7.45
CA GLY A 12 26.31 -2.34 6.15
C GLY A 12 25.24 -2.89 5.20
N ARG A 13 24.56 -2.01 4.47
CA ARG A 13 24.39 -2.04 3.00
C ARG A 13 23.64 -0.75 2.65
N PRO A 14 24.16 0.12 1.76
CA PRO A 14 23.24 0.88 0.92
C PRO A 14 22.40 -0.20 0.23
N SER A 15 21.11 -0.29 0.52
CA SER A 15 20.27 -1.39 0.04
C SER A 15 20.00 -1.21 -1.44
N TYR A 16 21.03 -1.42 -2.26
CA TYR A 16 20.86 -1.66 -3.66
C TYR A 16 20.67 -3.15 -3.78
N TYR A 17 19.42 -3.58 -3.55
CA TYR A 17 18.99 -4.89 -3.99
C TYR A 17 19.33 -4.99 -5.47
N THR A 18 20.02 -6.05 -5.87
CA THR A 18 20.00 -6.43 -7.27
C THR A 18 18.56 -6.80 -7.64
N ALA A 19 18.21 -6.74 -8.93
CA ALA A 19 16.88 -7.13 -9.39
C ALA A 19 16.41 -8.51 -8.86
N PRO A 20 17.23 -9.59 -8.90
CA PRO A 20 16.80 -10.87 -8.34
C PRO A 20 16.66 -10.86 -6.81
N GLU A 21 17.53 -10.15 -6.08
CA GLU A 21 17.38 -10.03 -4.62
C GLU A 21 16.08 -9.27 -4.26
N LEU A 22 15.72 -8.25 -5.02
CA LEU A 22 14.49 -7.48 -4.79
C LEU A 22 13.24 -8.34 -5.03
N ASP A 23 13.18 -9.09 -6.14
CA ASP A 23 12.03 -9.95 -6.44
C ASP A 23 11.86 -11.05 -5.39
N ALA A 24 12.98 -11.66 -4.96
CA ALA A 24 12.96 -12.66 -3.89
C ALA A 24 12.52 -12.06 -2.53
N ALA A 25 13.00 -10.86 -2.18
CA ALA A 25 12.61 -10.19 -0.94
C ALA A 25 11.13 -9.76 -0.94
N CYS A 26 10.60 -9.32 -2.08
CA CYS A 26 9.17 -9.07 -2.24
C CYS A 26 8.36 -10.35 -2.04
N ALA A 27 8.75 -11.47 -2.66
CA ALA A 27 8.08 -12.76 -2.48
C ALA A 27 8.09 -13.22 -1.01
N ALA A 28 9.25 -13.12 -0.33
CA ALA A 28 9.38 -13.47 1.08
C ALA A 28 8.46 -12.64 1.99
N TYR A 29 8.25 -11.36 1.68
CA TYR A 29 7.30 -10.53 2.41
C TYR A 29 5.85 -11.03 2.28
N PHE A 30 5.45 -11.44 1.08
CA PHE A 30 4.10 -11.97 0.85
C PHE A 30 3.91 -13.31 1.55
N GLU A 31 4.89 -14.20 1.50
CA GLU A 31 4.90 -15.47 2.24
C GLU A 31 4.83 -15.24 3.77
N ASP A 32 5.57 -14.26 4.31
CA ASP A 32 5.47 -13.86 5.73
C ASP A 32 4.07 -13.34 6.07
N CYS A 33 3.46 -12.57 5.17
CA CYS A 33 2.10 -12.10 5.37
C CYS A 33 1.11 -13.27 5.41
N ASP A 34 1.24 -14.24 4.50
CA ASP A 34 0.38 -15.43 4.46
C ASP A 34 0.57 -16.33 5.69
N ALA A 35 1.82 -16.52 6.13
CA ALA A 35 2.15 -17.33 7.30
C ALA A 35 1.63 -16.74 8.62
N ASN A 36 1.48 -15.41 8.69
CA ASN A 36 1.05 -14.70 9.89
C ASN A 36 -0.41 -14.19 9.82
N ASP A 37 -1.17 -14.58 8.80
CA ASP A 37 -2.55 -14.10 8.55
C ASP A 37 -2.64 -12.55 8.51
N ARG A 38 -1.65 -11.92 7.86
CA ARG A 38 -1.54 -10.47 7.73
C ARG A 38 -1.87 -10.04 6.31
N GLN A 39 -2.50 -8.88 6.20
CA GLN A 39 -2.74 -8.27 4.89
C GLN A 39 -1.49 -7.52 4.42
N PRO A 40 -0.99 -7.79 3.20
CA PRO A 40 0.14 -7.07 2.67
C PRO A 40 -0.25 -5.63 2.35
N THR A 41 0.66 -4.69 2.65
CA THR A 41 0.47 -3.27 2.38
C THR A 41 1.78 -2.66 1.90
N LYS A 42 1.74 -1.57 1.11
CA LYS A 42 2.97 -0.88 0.68
C LYS A 42 3.85 -0.47 1.87
N PRO A 43 3.35 0.18 2.94
CA PRO A 43 4.19 0.49 4.10
C PRO A 43 4.79 -0.76 4.76
N GLY A 44 4.03 -1.85 4.86
CA GLY A 44 4.53 -3.12 5.40
C GLY A 44 5.67 -3.71 4.56
N LEU A 45 5.54 -3.69 3.23
CA LEU A 45 6.59 -4.13 2.32
C LEU A 45 7.84 -3.26 2.44
N LEU A 46 7.69 -1.92 2.46
CA LEU A 46 8.83 -1.01 2.60
C LEU A 46 9.60 -1.23 3.90
N LEU A 47 8.88 -1.43 5.02
CA LEU A 47 9.49 -1.77 6.30
C LEU A 47 10.20 -3.13 6.27
N HIS A 48 9.62 -4.13 5.60
CA HIS A 48 10.25 -5.44 5.44
C HIS A 48 11.54 -5.35 4.62
N LEU A 49 11.52 -4.59 3.53
CA LEU A 49 12.68 -4.36 2.66
C LEU A 49 13.74 -3.45 3.31
N GLY A 50 13.40 -2.75 4.38
CA GLY A 50 14.27 -1.80 5.07
C GLY A 50 14.48 -0.50 4.29
N VAL A 51 13.53 -0.11 3.43
CA VAL A 51 13.66 1.06 2.56
C VAL A 51 12.59 2.11 2.82
N THR A 52 12.91 3.34 2.46
CA THR A 52 12.01 4.49 2.55
C THR A 52 11.14 4.63 1.31
N GLU A 53 10.05 5.40 1.41
CA GLU A 53 9.27 5.77 0.22
C GLU A 53 10.10 6.53 -0.82
N LYS A 54 11.12 7.28 -0.39
CA LYS A 54 11.99 8.03 -1.29
C LYS A 54 12.81 7.08 -2.17
N GLU A 55 13.39 6.04 -1.58
CA GLU A 55 14.16 5.02 -2.31
C GLU A 55 13.26 4.18 -3.20
N TRP A 56 12.07 3.82 -2.72
CA TRP A 56 11.08 3.14 -3.55
C TRP A 56 10.71 3.94 -4.80
N LYS A 57 10.56 5.27 -4.70
CA LYS A 57 10.29 6.13 -5.86
C LYS A 57 11.43 6.14 -6.88
N VAL A 58 12.69 6.06 -6.43
CA VAL A 58 13.86 5.93 -7.32
C VAL A 58 13.78 4.61 -8.11
N TRP A 59 13.39 3.52 -7.44
CA TRP A 59 13.20 2.22 -8.08
C TRP A 59 12.00 2.19 -9.02
N GLU A 60 10.87 2.78 -8.65
CA GLU A 60 9.68 2.92 -9.51
C GLU A 60 9.98 3.73 -10.77
N ALA A 61 10.79 4.80 -10.64
CA ALA A 61 11.18 5.64 -11.76
C ALA A 61 12.19 4.97 -12.70
N GLY A 62 12.85 3.89 -12.26
CA GLY A 62 13.85 3.20 -13.06
C GLY A 62 15.10 4.05 -13.30
N GLU A 63 15.48 4.86 -12.31
CA GLU A 63 16.69 5.69 -12.36
C GLU A 63 17.94 4.85 -12.76
N PRO A 64 18.98 5.48 -13.33
CA PRO A 64 20.14 4.77 -13.87
C PRO A 64 20.71 3.73 -12.89
N GLY A 65 20.72 2.46 -13.30
CA GLY A 65 21.14 1.32 -12.47
C GLY A 65 20.00 0.40 -11.99
N TYR A 66 18.74 0.83 -12.10
CA TYR A 66 17.57 0.07 -11.64
C TYR A 66 16.62 -0.35 -12.75
N THR A 67 17.11 -0.62 -13.96
CA THR A 67 16.26 -0.84 -15.15
C THR A 67 15.23 -1.98 -15.01
N ARG A 68 15.48 -2.96 -14.13
CA ARG A 68 14.53 -4.06 -13.85
C ARG A 68 13.66 -3.84 -12.61
N HIS A 69 14.01 -2.90 -11.73
CA HIS A 69 13.26 -2.64 -10.49
C HIS A 69 11.85 -2.11 -10.74
N PRO A 70 11.55 -1.24 -11.72
CA PRO A 70 10.18 -0.78 -11.99
C PRO A 70 9.20 -1.94 -12.18
N ALA A 71 9.59 -2.96 -12.96
CA ALA A 71 8.74 -4.12 -13.21
C ALA A 71 8.47 -4.92 -11.93
N ILE A 72 9.47 -5.04 -11.04
CA ILE A 72 9.34 -5.75 -9.76
C ILE A 72 8.46 -4.94 -8.79
N CYS A 73 8.68 -3.63 -8.68
CA CYS A 73 7.83 -2.73 -7.91
C CYS A 73 6.38 -2.79 -8.39
N GLN A 74 6.16 -2.78 -9.71
CA GLN A 74 4.83 -2.89 -10.31
C GLN A 74 4.19 -4.25 -9.99
N LYS A 75 4.94 -5.36 -10.11
CA LYS A 75 4.47 -6.71 -9.76
C LYS A 75 4.01 -6.78 -8.29
N ALA A 76 4.78 -6.23 -7.36
CA ALA A 76 4.40 -6.23 -5.95
C ALA A 76 3.11 -5.42 -5.69
N LEU A 77 2.93 -4.28 -6.34
CA LEU A 77 1.70 -3.50 -6.24
C LEU A 77 0.50 -4.21 -6.88
N LEU A 78 0.70 -4.90 -8.01
CA LEU A 78 -0.34 -5.72 -8.64
C LEU A 78 -0.78 -6.87 -7.75
N GLU A 79 0.15 -7.54 -7.06
CA GLU A 79 -0.18 -8.61 -6.12
C GLU A 79 -1.00 -8.07 -4.92
N MET A 80 -0.59 -6.94 -4.34
CA MET A 80 -1.38 -6.29 -3.29
C MET A 80 -2.78 -5.92 -3.78
N ARG A 81 -2.88 -5.39 -5.01
CA ARG A 81 -4.16 -5.05 -5.64
C ARG A 81 -5.04 -6.27 -5.85
N ASP A 82 -4.53 -7.35 -6.42
CA ASP A 82 -5.29 -8.58 -6.66
C ASP A 82 -5.87 -9.13 -5.35
N ARG A 83 -5.05 -9.18 -4.29
CA ARG A 83 -5.51 -9.56 -2.95
C ARG A 83 -6.58 -8.62 -2.40
N LEU A 84 -6.51 -7.31 -2.68
CA LEU A 84 -7.57 -6.36 -2.32
C LEU A 84 -8.85 -6.57 -3.13
N GLU A 85 -8.75 -6.90 -4.42
CA GLU A 85 -9.91 -7.17 -5.29
C GLU A 85 -10.66 -8.45 -4.90
N GLN A 86 -9.96 -9.44 -4.35
CA GLN A 86 -10.56 -10.67 -3.84
C GLN A 86 -11.32 -10.48 -2.52
N ARG A 87 -11.12 -9.36 -1.83
CA ARG A 87 -11.81 -9.06 -0.57
C ARG A 87 -13.23 -8.56 -0.83
N LYS A 88 -14.12 -8.87 0.11
CA LYS A 88 -15.55 -8.50 0.06
C LYS A 88 -15.93 -7.40 1.05
N ASP A 89 -14.98 -6.89 1.81
CA ASP A 89 -15.25 -5.85 2.81
C ASP A 89 -15.15 -4.43 2.23
N THR A 90 -15.85 -3.50 2.87
CA THR A 90 -15.93 -2.11 2.42
C THR A 90 -14.58 -1.39 2.47
N ALA A 91 -13.66 -1.79 3.36
CA ALA A 91 -12.34 -1.17 3.45
C ALA A 91 -11.50 -1.45 2.21
N ALA A 92 -11.63 -2.64 1.60
CA ALA A 92 -10.99 -2.96 0.33
C ALA A 92 -11.39 -1.98 -0.78
N ILE A 93 -12.67 -1.61 -0.88
CA ILE A 93 -13.15 -0.63 -1.87
C ILE A 93 -12.45 0.72 -1.68
N PHE A 94 -12.32 1.22 -0.45
CA PHE A 94 -11.63 2.49 -0.20
C PHE A 94 -10.14 2.44 -0.56
N LEU A 95 -9.49 1.29 -0.35
CA LEU A 95 -8.08 1.10 -0.73
C LEU A 95 -7.91 1.04 -2.25
N LEU A 96 -8.80 0.35 -2.97
CA LEU A 96 -8.78 0.27 -4.44
C LEU A 96 -8.99 1.63 -5.13
N LYS A 97 -9.64 2.60 -4.45
CA LYS A 97 -9.73 3.99 -4.93
C LYS A 97 -8.40 4.73 -4.94
N GLN A 98 -7.41 4.29 -4.16
CA GLN A 98 -6.09 4.91 -4.16
C GLN A 98 -5.34 4.59 -5.46
N LYS A 99 -4.65 5.59 -6.04
CA LYS A 99 -3.91 5.44 -7.30
C LYS A 99 -2.98 4.21 -7.35
N PRO A 100 -2.21 3.88 -6.29
CA PRO A 100 -1.30 2.74 -6.34
C PRO A 100 -1.98 1.36 -6.45
N TYR A 101 -3.26 1.24 -6.07
CA TYR A 101 -3.96 -0.04 -5.96
C TYR A 101 -5.12 -0.19 -6.98
N GLY A 102 -5.18 0.65 -8.00
CA GLY A 102 -6.19 0.55 -9.06
C GLY A 102 -6.82 1.88 -9.44
N GLY A 103 -6.85 2.84 -8.51
CA GLY A 103 -7.37 4.19 -8.76
C GLY A 103 -8.85 4.21 -9.13
N TYR A 104 -9.65 3.31 -8.53
CA TYR A 104 -11.06 3.17 -8.86
C TYR A 104 -11.80 4.49 -8.61
N THR A 105 -12.63 4.87 -9.56
CA THR A 105 -13.49 6.04 -9.44
C THR A 105 -14.94 5.58 -9.35
N ASP A 106 -15.71 6.23 -8.49
CA ASP A 106 -17.16 6.03 -8.49
C ASP A 106 -17.68 6.50 -9.85
N ARG A 107 -18.43 5.65 -10.54
CA ARG A 107 -19.15 6.06 -11.74
C ARG A 107 -20.45 6.71 -11.27
N PRO A 108 -20.62 8.04 -11.40
CA PRO A 108 -21.92 8.63 -11.14
C PRO A 108 -22.91 8.09 -12.17
N GLU A 109 -24.00 7.48 -11.72
CA GLU A 109 -25.15 7.30 -12.59
C GLU A 109 -25.75 8.68 -12.85
N PRO A 110 -25.97 9.08 -14.11
CA PRO A 110 -26.69 10.30 -14.39
C PRO A 110 -28.13 10.10 -13.91
N ASP A 111 -28.50 10.77 -12.81
CA ASP A 111 -29.90 10.98 -12.52
C ASP A 111 -30.49 11.78 -13.70
N SER A 112 -31.71 11.44 -14.11
CA SER A 112 -32.43 12.07 -15.23
C SER A 112 -32.72 13.56 -14.97
N VAL A 113 -32.29 14.07 -13.83
CA VAL A 113 -32.28 15.47 -13.41
C VAL A 113 -30.91 15.69 -12.79
N GLY A 114 -30.02 16.45 -13.43
CA GLY A 114 -28.60 16.61 -13.07
C GLY A 114 -28.30 17.25 -11.70
N GLY A 115 -28.77 16.64 -10.61
CA GLY A 115 -28.51 17.02 -9.23
C GLY A 115 -27.95 15.83 -8.46
N ILE A 116 -26.72 15.95 -7.97
CA ILE A 116 -26.12 14.94 -7.09
C ILE A 116 -26.81 15.04 -5.73
N LYS A 117 -27.50 13.97 -5.30
CA LYS A 117 -28.10 13.87 -3.96
C LYS A 117 -27.16 13.11 -3.04
N ILE A 118 -26.39 13.83 -2.22
CA ILE A 118 -25.54 13.21 -1.18
C ILE A 118 -26.34 13.13 0.12
N HIS A 119 -26.71 11.92 0.55
CA HIS A 119 -27.25 11.69 1.89
C HIS A 119 -26.11 11.50 2.88
N VAL A 120 -25.73 12.57 3.58
CA VAL A 120 -24.79 12.49 4.71
C VAL A 120 -25.60 12.33 5.99
N SER A 121 -25.44 11.20 6.69
CA SER A 121 -25.94 11.01 8.05
C SER A 121 -24.78 11.11 9.01
N PHE A 122 -24.73 12.18 9.80
CA PHE A 122 -23.86 12.22 10.97
C PHE A 122 -24.47 11.34 12.07
N GLY A 123 -23.62 10.61 12.79
CA GLY A 123 -24.03 9.64 13.81
C GLY A 123 -25.06 10.24 14.77
N LYS A 124 -26.11 9.46 15.06
CA LYS A 124 -27.20 9.84 15.96
C LYS A 124 -26.66 10.47 17.24
N ASP A 125 -27.05 11.72 17.50
CA ASP A 125 -26.90 12.32 18.81
C ASP A 125 -27.57 11.40 19.85
N LYS A 126 -26.78 10.94 20.81
CA LYS A 126 -27.31 10.25 22.00
C LYS A 126 -28.30 11.19 22.68
N PRO A 127 -29.54 10.78 22.98
CA PRO A 127 -30.41 11.59 23.81
C PRO A 127 -29.79 11.69 25.21
N ASN A 128 -29.54 12.93 25.64
CA ASN A 128 -29.11 13.23 27.00
C ASN A 128 -30.17 12.73 27.98
N SER A 129 -29.85 11.66 28.71
CA SER A 129 -30.55 11.25 29.92
C SER A 129 -30.02 12.10 31.07
N THR A 130 -30.88 12.97 31.61
CA THR A 130 -30.90 13.56 32.97
C THR A 130 -31.94 14.70 32.92
N LYS A 131 -32.87 14.88 33.85
CA LYS A 131 -33.17 14.30 35.16
C LYS A 131 -34.63 14.64 35.46
#